data_AF-A0A973P7D2-F1
#
_entry.id   AF-A0A973P7D2-F1
#
_cell.length_a   1.000
_cell.length_b   1.000
_cell.length_c   1.000
_cell.angle_alpha   90.00
_cell.angle_beta   90.00
_cell.angle_gamma   90.00
#
_symmetry.space_group_name_H-M   'P 1'
#
loop_
_entity.id
_entity.type
_entity.pdbx_description
1 polymer ?
#
loop_
_entity_poly.entity_id
_entity_poly.type
_entity_poly.pdbx_seq_one_letter_code
_entity_poly.pdbx_strand_id
1 'polypeptide(L)'
;ITAERKKSIDFAGPYHVDFQDIAVRPADTGAIRDVRDLAGRRICLVRGTNIAQRIIQERQVPAIPVEVADYDACLDLAAKGQIDAISTNAQILAGLLTKPGVDLRLVGAPFNEQRTAIGIRKGEIEGCEELNRAITAMYQDGTADMLLDKWFGKSGIDLSQVSVPQFEGCG
;
A
#
# COMPACT_ATOMS: atom_id res chain seq x y z
N ILE A 1 7.54 5.97 -3.73
CA ILE A 1 8.66 6.60 -4.47
C ILE A 1 9.52 5.49 -5.09
N THR A 2 9.98 5.59 -6.35
CA THR A 2 10.90 4.58 -6.96
C THR A 2 12.03 5.27 -7.74
N ALA A 3 13.20 4.63 -7.83
CA ALA A 3 14.35 5.17 -8.55
C ALA A 3 14.05 5.42 -10.04
N GLU A 4 13.24 4.56 -10.65
CA GLU A 4 12.82 4.74 -12.05
C GLU A 4 11.97 6.00 -12.23
N ARG A 5 10.99 6.24 -11.35
CA ARG A 5 10.14 7.43 -11.45
C ARG A 5 10.92 8.73 -11.20
N LYS A 6 11.95 8.70 -10.33
CA LYS A 6 12.85 9.84 -10.07
C LYS A 6 13.63 10.32 -11.32
N LYS A 7 13.74 9.48 -12.34
CA LYS A 7 14.35 9.91 -13.62
C LYS A 7 13.50 10.94 -14.34
N SER A 8 12.17 10.91 -14.17
CA SER A 8 11.23 11.74 -14.95
C SER A 8 10.53 12.82 -14.14
N ILE A 9 10.34 12.63 -12.83
CA ILE A 9 9.65 13.57 -11.93
C ILE A 9 10.37 13.64 -10.58
N ASP A 10 10.19 14.75 -9.86
CA ASP A 10 10.63 14.86 -8.46
C ASP A 10 9.47 14.55 -7.52
N PHE A 11 9.76 14.42 -6.22
CA PHE A 11 8.78 14.07 -5.20
C PHE A 11 8.87 15.00 -4.00
N ALA A 12 7.73 15.54 -3.57
CA ALA A 12 7.59 16.17 -2.25
C ALA A 12 7.01 15.16 -1.24
N GLY A 13 7.44 15.27 0.00
CA GLY A 13 7.13 14.36 1.09
C GLY A 13 8.19 13.26 1.27
N PRO A 14 7.81 12.04 1.66
CA PRO A 14 6.45 11.49 1.68
C PRO A 14 5.47 12.22 2.62
N TYR A 15 4.18 12.13 2.32
CA TYR A 15 3.11 12.61 3.20
C TYR A 15 2.41 11.47 3.95
N HIS A 16 2.77 10.22 3.64
CA HIS A 16 2.29 9.05 4.34
C HIS A 16 3.25 7.87 4.15
N VAL A 17 3.46 7.10 5.22
CA VAL A 17 4.23 5.87 5.24
C VAL A 17 3.30 4.73 5.64
N ASP A 18 3.18 3.73 4.76
CA ASP A 18 2.39 2.52 4.98
C ASP A 18 3.26 1.29 4.74
N PHE A 19 2.71 0.11 4.97
CA PHE A 19 3.31 -1.17 4.63
C PHE A 19 2.36 -1.98 3.76
N GLN A 20 2.91 -2.86 2.95
CA GLN A 20 2.11 -3.91 2.31
C GLN A 20 1.62 -4.88 3.38
N ASP A 21 0.38 -5.34 3.23
CA ASP A 21 -0.15 -6.48 3.95
C ASP A 21 -0.82 -7.44 2.95
N ILE A 22 -1.42 -8.49 3.47
CA ILE A 22 -2.08 -9.54 2.71
C ILE A 22 -3.53 -9.66 3.20
N ALA A 23 -4.47 -9.76 2.27
CA ALA A 23 -5.83 -10.17 2.52
C ALA A 23 -6.09 -11.56 1.92
N VAL A 24 -6.69 -12.44 2.72
CA VAL A 24 -7.03 -13.83 2.34
C VAL A 24 -8.46 -14.16 2.74
N ARG A 25 -9.01 -15.25 2.20
CA ARG A 25 -10.31 -15.77 2.67
C ARG A 25 -10.17 -16.27 4.11
N PRO A 26 -11.24 -16.24 4.93
CA PRO A 26 -11.22 -16.77 6.29
C PRO A 26 -10.71 -18.21 6.41
N ALA A 27 -10.98 -19.07 5.42
CA ALA A 27 -10.52 -20.45 5.40
C ALA A 27 -8.99 -20.60 5.24
N ASP A 28 -8.33 -19.57 4.70
CA ASP A 28 -6.90 -19.59 4.35
C ASP A 28 -6.01 -18.94 5.42
N THR A 29 -6.58 -18.33 6.47
CA THR A 29 -5.82 -17.61 7.51
C THR A 29 -4.85 -18.49 8.31
N GLY A 30 -5.08 -19.81 8.33
CA GLY A 30 -4.14 -20.76 8.95
C GLY A 30 -2.97 -21.14 8.05
N ALA A 31 -3.14 -21.02 6.73
CA ALA A 31 -2.17 -21.43 5.72
C ALA A 31 -1.31 -20.29 5.19
N ILE A 32 -1.82 -19.05 5.25
CA ILE A 32 -1.11 -17.83 4.83
C ILE A 32 -1.07 -16.89 6.03
N ARG A 33 0.09 -16.80 6.68
CA ARG A 33 0.30 -16.02 7.90
C ARG A 33 1.31 -14.89 7.72
N ASP A 34 2.11 -14.94 6.66
CA ASP A 34 3.02 -13.88 6.27
C ASP A 34 3.33 -13.92 4.76
N VAL A 35 4.20 -13.01 4.31
CA VAL A 35 4.61 -12.91 2.91
C VAL A 35 5.32 -14.16 2.37
N ARG A 36 5.98 -14.96 3.21
CA ARG A 36 6.71 -16.17 2.80
C ARG A 36 5.75 -17.30 2.43
N ASP A 37 4.61 -17.37 3.09
CA ASP A 37 3.56 -18.35 2.82
C ASP A 37 2.90 -18.16 1.43
N LEU A 38 3.20 -17.07 0.71
CA LEU A 38 2.76 -16.85 -0.67
C LEU A 38 3.56 -17.65 -1.71
N ALA A 39 4.61 -18.36 -1.32
CA ALA A 39 5.38 -19.21 -2.24
C ALA A 39 4.47 -20.26 -2.91
N GLY A 40 4.47 -20.29 -4.25
CA GLY A 40 3.62 -21.17 -5.05
C GLY A 40 2.12 -20.81 -5.03
N ARG A 41 1.72 -19.73 -4.36
CA ARG A 41 0.33 -19.27 -4.29
C ARG A 41 0.03 -18.27 -5.39
N ARG A 42 -1.21 -18.25 -5.86
CA ARG A 42 -1.70 -17.27 -6.84
C ARG A 42 -1.99 -15.95 -6.15
N ILE A 43 -1.31 -14.89 -6.57
CA ILE A 43 -1.51 -13.54 -6.03
C ILE A 43 -1.99 -12.59 -7.12
N CYS A 44 -2.81 -11.62 -6.74
CA CYS A 44 -3.24 -10.61 -7.70
C CYS A 44 -2.09 -9.68 -8.11
N LEU A 45 -1.97 -9.38 -9.40
CA LEU A 45 -1.09 -8.37 -9.97
C LEU A 45 -1.95 -7.32 -10.68
N VAL A 46 -2.10 -6.15 -10.07
CA VAL A 46 -2.85 -5.05 -10.70
C VAL A 46 -1.95 -4.30 -11.68
N ARG A 47 -2.39 -4.15 -12.92
CA ARG A 47 -1.64 -3.46 -13.99
C ARG A 47 -1.24 -2.05 -13.57
N GLY A 48 -0.01 -1.65 -13.90
CA GLY A 48 0.53 -0.33 -13.57
C GLY A 48 1.03 -0.19 -12.12
N THR A 49 0.90 -1.23 -11.31
CA THR A 49 1.50 -1.31 -9.97
C THR A 49 2.75 -2.19 -9.99
N ASN A 50 3.60 -2.06 -8.97
CA ASN A 50 4.76 -2.93 -8.77
C ASN A 50 4.60 -3.88 -7.57
N ILE A 51 3.41 -3.95 -6.96
CA ILE A 51 3.20 -4.58 -5.64
C ILE A 51 3.58 -6.07 -5.66
N ALA A 52 3.00 -6.85 -6.58
CA ALA A 52 3.30 -8.27 -6.71
C ALA A 52 4.77 -8.51 -7.10
N GLN A 53 5.34 -7.65 -7.94
CA GLN A 53 6.76 -7.72 -8.31
C GLN A 53 7.67 -7.52 -7.10
N ARG A 54 7.32 -6.65 -6.14
CA ARG A 54 8.10 -6.50 -4.90
C ARG A 54 8.12 -7.78 -4.06
N ILE A 55 7.00 -8.52 -4.01
CA ILE A 55 6.96 -9.84 -3.35
C ILE A 55 7.89 -10.83 -4.07
N ILE A 56 7.81 -10.88 -5.40
CA ILE A 56 8.54 -11.88 -6.20
C ILE A 56 10.04 -11.56 -6.26
N GLN A 57 10.41 -10.30 -6.49
CA GLN A 57 11.77 -9.89 -6.80
C GLN A 57 12.51 -9.38 -5.56
N GLU A 58 11.94 -8.45 -4.80
CA GLU A 58 12.61 -7.87 -3.62
C GLU A 58 12.59 -8.84 -2.43
N ARG A 59 11.47 -9.53 -2.21
CA ARG A 59 11.35 -10.53 -1.13
C ARG A 59 11.76 -11.93 -1.56
N GLN A 60 11.99 -12.18 -2.85
CA GLN A 60 12.36 -13.49 -3.38
C GLN A 60 11.35 -14.60 -3.02
N VAL A 61 10.05 -14.26 -3.01
CA VAL A 61 8.98 -15.23 -2.76
C VAL A 61 8.39 -15.65 -4.11
N PRO A 62 8.48 -16.93 -4.52
CA PRO A 62 8.04 -17.38 -5.83
C PRO A 62 6.50 -17.55 -5.88
N ALA A 63 5.77 -16.46 -5.70
CA ALA A 63 4.33 -16.40 -5.90
C ALA A 63 3.99 -16.41 -7.40
N ILE A 64 2.78 -16.86 -7.73
CA ILE A 64 2.27 -16.96 -9.10
C ILE A 64 1.38 -15.74 -9.36
N PRO A 65 1.84 -14.72 -10.10
CA PRO A 65 1.05 -13.52 -10.34
C PRO A 65 -0.10 -13.81 -11.33
N VAL A 66 -1.29 -13.28 -11.04
CA VAL A 66 -2.44 -13.25 -11.94
C VAL A 66 -2.74 -11.79 -12.28
N GLU A 67 -2.46 -11.38 -13.52
CA GLU A 67 -2.66 -10.00 -13.95
C GLU A 67 -4.15 -9.65 -14.11
N VAL A 68 -4.55 -8.52 -13.55
CA VAL A 68 -5.89 -7.93 -13.70
C VAL A 68 -5.83 -6.42 -13.92
N ALA A 69 -6.97 -5.84 -14.30
CA ALA A 69 -7.09 -4.40 -14.54
C ALA A 69 -7.07 -3.56 -13.25
N ASP A 70 -7.76 -4.01 -12.20
CA ASP A 70 -7.97 -3.27 -10.96
C ASP A 70 -8.20 -4.19 -9.75
N TYR A 71 -8.39 -3.60 -8.56
CA TYR A 71 -8.61 -4.36 -7.33
C TYR A 71 -10.00 -5.00 -7.23
N ASP A 72 -11.00 -4.52 -7.98
CA ASP A 72 -12.34 -5.13 -7.97
C ASP A 72 -12.28 -6.48 -8.70
N ALA A 73 -11.52 -6.56 -9.79
CA ALA A 73 -11.20 -7.84 -10.41
C ALA A 73 -10.43 -8.78 -9.46
N CYS A 74 -9.53 -8.27 -8.60
CA CYS A 74 -8.88 -9.10 -7.58
C CYS A 74 -9.90 -9.70 -6.59
N LEU A 75 -10.85 -8.87 -6.10
CA LEU A 75 -11.89 -9.32 -5.17
C LEU A 75 -12.75 -10.42 -5.80
N ASP A 76 -13.17 -10.25 -7.05
CA ASP A 76 -13.93 -11.25 -7.80
C ASP A 76 -13.18 -12.58 -7.95
N LEU A 77 -11.89 -12.53 -8.29
CA LEU A 77 -11.06 -13.73 -8.40
C LEU A 77 -10.86 -14.41 -7.05
N ALA A 78 -10.68 -13.64 -5.97
CA ALA A 78 -10.52 -14.16 -4.62
C ALA A 78 -11.81 -14.87 -4.15
N ALA A 79 -12.97 -14.27 -4.40
CA ALA A 79 -14.27 -14.84 -4.08
C ALA A 79 -14.53 -16.16 -4.84
N LYS A 80 -14.05 -16.26 -6.08
CA LYS A 80 -14.15 -17.48 -6.92
C LYS A 80 -13.07 -18.52 -6.65
N GLY A 81 -12.15 -18.27 -5.71
CA GLY A 81 -11.01 -19.18 -5.45
C GLY A 81 -9.99 -19.25 -6.59
N GLN A 82 -9.98 -18.26 -7.49
CA GLN A 82 -9.06 -18.20 -8.63
C GLN A 82 -7.71 -17.56 -8.28
N ILE A 83 -7.65 -16.83 -7.17
CA ILE A 83 -6.41 -16.43 -6.50
C ILE A 83 -6.48 -16.79 -5.02
N ASP A 84 -5.32 -16.89 -4.37
CA ASP A 84 -5.21 -17.30 -2.97
C ASP A 84 -5.04 -16.11 -2.03
N ALA A 85 -4.48 -15.00 -2.53
CA ALA A 85 -4.28 -13.79 -1.75
C ALA A 85 -4.29 -12.51 -2.60
N ILE A 86 -4.70 -11.42 -1.98
CA ILE A 86 -4.52 -10.06 -2.49
C ILE A 86 -3.48 -9.38 -1.60
N SER A 87 -2.46 -8.77 -2.18
CA SER A 87 -1.51 -7.95 -1.43
C SER A 87 -1.44 -6.56 -2.03
N THR A 88 -1.41 -5.56 -1.15
CA THR A 88 -1.17 -4.14 -1.42
C THR A 88 -1.02 -3.40 -0.10
N ASN A 89 -0.95 -2.07 -0.14
CA ASN A 89 -0.99 -1.18 1.02
C ASN A 89 -2.09 -1.60 2.01
N ALA A 90 -1.76 -1.70 3.30
CA ALA A 90 -2.70 -2.08 4.35
C ALA A 90 -3.96 -1.18 4.35
N GLN A 91 -3.80 0.11 4.05
CA GLN A 91 -4.94 1.04 3.91
C GLN A 91 -5.85 0.76 2.71
N ILE A 92 -5.27 0.39 1.57
CA ILE A 92 -6.08 0.01 0.39
C ILE A 92 -6.84 -1.27 0.71
N LEU A 93 -6.18 -2.26 1.33
CA LEU A 93 -6.86 -3.48 1.77
C LEU A 93 -7.97 -3.16 2.75
N ALA A 94 -7.72 -2.36 3.78
CA ALA A 94 -8.72 -1.87 4.73
C ALA A 94 -9.96 -1.30 4.03
N GLY A 95 -9.77 -0.40 3.04
CA GLY A 95 -10.88 0.14 2.26
C GLY A 95 -11.63 -0.93 1.46
N LEU A 96 -10.90 -1.82 0.79
CA LEU A 96 -11.49 -2.91 -0.01
C LEU A 96 -12.33 -3.87 0.86
N LEU A 97 -11.88 -4.17 2.08
CA LEU A 97 -12.56 -5.07 3.01
C LEU A 97 -13.88 -4.49 3.56
N THR A 98 -14.08 -3.18 3.47
CA THR A 98 -15.37 -2.57 3.84
C THR A 98 -16.45 -2.68 2.75
N LYS A 99 -16.08 -3.12 1.53
CA LYS A 99 -17.04 -3.22 0.42
C LYS A 99 -18.07 -4.32 0.70
N PRO A 100 -19.36 -4.11 0.38
CA PRO A 100 -20.38 -5.13 0.54
C PRO A 100 -20.05 -6.42 -0.21
N GLY A 101 -20.24 -7.57 0.44
CA GLY A 101 -20.01 -8.89 -0.16
C GLY A 101 -18.55 -9.36 -0.16
N VAL A 102 -17.61 -8.56 0.35
CA VAL A 102 -16.23 -8.99 0.55
C VAL A 102 -16.10 -9.76 1.86
N ASP A 103 -15.78 -11.05 1.78
CA ASP A 103 -15.43 -11.89 2.93
C ASP A 103 -13.96 -12.30 2.85
N LEU A 104 -13.10 -11.33 3.16
CA LEU A 104 -11.65 -11.48 3.25
C LEU A 104 -11.18 -10.91 4.60
N ARG A 105 -10.02 -11.34 5.06
CA ARG A 105 -9.40 -10.91 6.31
C ARG A 105 -7.98 -10.46 6.06
N LEU A 106 -7.58 -9.37 6.70
CA LEU A 106 -6.18 -9.01 6.82
C LEU A 106 -5.44 -10.09 7.60
N VAL A 107 -4.25 -10.43 7.11
CA VAL A 107 -3.29 -11.30 7.80
C VAL A 107 -2.65 -10.54 8.97
N GLY A 108 -2.43 -9.23 8.83
CA GLY A 108 -1.85 -8.41 9.90
C GLY A 108 -0.34 -8.63 10.06
N ALA A 109 0.35 -8.97 8.98
CA ALA A 109 1.79 -9.24 8.97
C ALA A 109 2.49 -8.27 7.99
N PRO A 110 2.57 -6.96 8.32
CA PRO A 110 3.03 -5.95 7.39
C PRO A 110 4.49 -6.14 6.95
N PHE A 111 4.76 -5.87 5.68
CA PHE A 111 6.08 -5.92 5.06
C PHE A 111 6.21 -4.84 4.00
N ASN A 112 7.41 -4.66 3.43
CA ASN A 112 7.66 -3.70 2.35
C ASN A 112 7.12 -2.29 2.65
N GLU A 113 7.91 -1.46 3.34
CA GLU A 113 7.57 -0.05 3.53
C GLU A 113 7.21 0.62 2.19
N GLN A 114 6.18 1.47 2.23
CA GLN A 114 5.62 2.21 1.11
C GLN A 114 5.52 3.68 1.47
N ARG A 115 6.37 4.47 0.82
CA ARG A 115 6.39 5.93 0.93
C ARG A 115 5.52 6.54 -0.17
N THR A 116 4.40 7.13 0.25
CA THR A 116 3.49 7.86 -0.63
C THR A 116 3.87 9.33 -0.63
N ALA A 117 4.10 9.87 -1.81
CA ALA A 117 4.63 11.21 -2.03
C ALA A 117 3.89 11.89 -3.18
N ILE A 118 3.99 13.21 -3.23
CA ILE A 118 3.40 14.03 -4.28
C ILE A 118 4.41 14.11 -5.42
N GLY A 119 4.04 13.61 -6.59
CA GLY A 119 4.87 13.77 -7.79
C GLY A 119 4.75 15.18 -8.35
N ILE A 120 5.89 15.83 -8.61
CA ILE A 120 5.97 17.20 -9.13
C ILE A 120 6.84 17.25 -10.38
N ARG A 121 6.81 18.39 -11.09
CA ARG A 121 7.67 18.57 -12.26
C ARG A 121 9.14 18.51 -11.83
N LYS A 122 9.96 17.85 -12.64
CA LYS A 122 11.40 17.78 -12.41
C LYS A 122 12.03 19.17 -12.39
N GLY A 123 12.86 19.45 -11.38
CA GLY A 123 13.52 20.72 -11.14
C GLY A 123 12.67 21.77 -10.41
N GLU A 124 11.45 21.46 -9.98
CA GLU A 124 10.53 22.40 -9.31
C GLU A 124 10.80 22.46 -7.80
N ILE A 125 11.98 22.98 -7.42
CA ILE A 125 12.46 22.98 -6.03
C ILE A 125 11.56 23.82 -5.11
N GLU A 126 11.14 25.01 -5.54
CA GLU A 126 10.30 25.90 -4.72
C GLU A 126 8.96 25.25 -4.38
N GLY A 127 8.26 24.69 -5.37
CA GLY A 127 7.01 23.96 -5.16
C GLY A 127 7.19 22.71 -4.30
N CYS A 128 8.32 22.00 -4.44
CA CYS A 128 8.67 20.88 -3.56
C CYS A 128 8.76 21.31 -2.10
N GLU A 129 9.46 22.40 -1.82
CA GLU A 129 9.63 22.90 -0.45
C GLU A 129 8.32 23.44 0.14
N GLU A 130 7.48 24.11 -0.66
CA GLU A 130 6.15 24.55 -0.23
C GLU A 130 5.27 23.36 0.17
N LEU A 131 5.25 22.31 -0.64
CA LEU A 131 4.53 21.08 -0.32
C LEU A 131 5.08 20.41 0.95
N ASN A 132 6.40 20.33 1.10
CA ASN A 132 7.03 19.80 2.32
C ASN A 132 6.64 20.61 3.58
N ARG A 133 6.58 21.94 3.48
CA ARG A 133 6.08 22.81 4.57
C ARG A 133 4.61 22.53 4.88
N ALA A 134 3.76 22.41 3.86
CA ALA A 134 2.34 22.11 4.05
C ALA A 134 2.12 20.73 4.71
N ILE A 135 2.86 19.70 4.26
CA ILE A 135 2.85 18.37 4.88
C ILE A 135 3.28 18.47 6.35
N THR A 136 4.36 19.20 6.64
CA THR A 136 4.83 19.39 8.02
C THR A 136 3.75 20.02 8.91
N ALA A 137 3.13 21.10 8.43
CA ALA A 137 2.08 21.80 9.18
C ALA A 137 0.87 20.89 9.47
N MET A 138 0.43 20.11 8.48
CA MET A 138 -0.69 19.16 8.61
C MET A 138 -0.44 18.10 9.69
N TYR A 139 0.79 17.66 9.87
CA TYR A 139 1.13 16.73 10.96
C TYR A 139 1.28 17.45 12.31
N GLN A 140 1.85 18.66 12.33
CA GLN A 140 2.05 19.43 13.56
C GLN A 140 0.73 19.93 14.18
N ASP A 141 -0.26 20.24 13.36
CA ASP A 141 -1.55 20.76 13.81
C ASP A 141 -2.63 19.67 14.05
N GLY A 142 -2.28 18.40 13.83
CA GLY A 142 -3.17 17.25 14.02
C GLY A 142 -4.16 17.00 12.88
N THR A 143 -4.11 17.77 11.79
CA THR A 143 -4.96 17.55 10.61
C THR A 143 -4.71 16.17 9.99
N ALA A 144 -3.46 15.70 9.97
CA ALA A 144 -3.10 14.38 9.46
C ALA A 144 -3.83 13.27 10.23
N ASP A 145 -3.75 13.31 11.55
CA ASP A 145 -4.39 12.33 12.44
C ASP A 145 -5.91 12.34 12.28
N MET A 146 -6.52 13.53 12.25
CA MET A 146 -7.96 13.69 12.02
C MET A 146 -8.40 13.06 10.67
N LEU A 147 -7.63 13.29 9.60
CA LEU A 147 -7.94 12.73 8.29
C LEU A 147 -7.78 11.20 8.27
N LEU A 148 -6.75 10.68 8.92
CA LEU A 148 -6.51 9.23 8.99
C LEU A 148 -7.60 8.53 9.81
N ASP A 149 -8.00 9.07 10.96
CA ASP A 149 -9.10 8.52 11.74
C ASP A 149 -10.42 8.57 10.96
N LYS A 150 -10.72 9.71 10.31
CA LYS A 150 -11.92 9.88 9.50
C LYS A 150 -12.06 8.80 8.42
N TRP A 151 -10.98 8.46 7.73
CA TRP A 151 -11.02 7.52 6.61
C TRP A 151 -10.75 6.07 6.99
N PHE A 152 -9.96 5.82 8.04
CA PHE A 152 -9.45 4.49 8.36
C PHE A 152 -9.70 4.05 9.82
N GLY A 153 -10.16 4.91 10.72
CA GLY A 153 -10.33 4.59 12.15
C GLY A 153 -11.28 3.41 12.42
N LYS A 154 -12.19 3.11 11.46
CA LYS A 154 -13.12 1.97 11.55
C LYS A 154 -12.65 0.71 10.81
N SER A 155 -11.48 0.75 10.19
CA SER A 155 -11.00 -0.36 9.35
C SER A 155 -10.19 -1.42 10.11
N GLY A 156 -9.90 -1.18 11.39
CA GLY A 156 -9.13 -2.10 12.23
C GLY A 156 -7.62 -2.08 12.00
N ILE A 157 -7.11 -1.17 11.16
CA ILE A 157 -5.67 -0.94 11.01
C ILE A 157 -5.11 -0.12 12.17
N ASP A 158 -3.87 -0.40 12.55
CA ASP A 158 -3.17 0.38 13.57
C ASP A 158 -2.72 1.73 12.99
N LEU A 159 -3.36 2.81 13.45
CA LEU A 159 -3.04 4.19 13.09
C LEU A 159 -2.06 4.86 14.07
N SER A 160 -1.57 4.16 15.09
CA SER A 160 -0.67 4.75 16.11
C SER A 160 0.75 5.06 15.57
N GLN A 161 1.08 4.57 14.37
CA GLN A 161 2.41 4.70 13.75
C GLN A 161 2.56 5.94 12.86
N VAL A 162 1.65 6.90 12.93
CA VAL A 162 1.64 8.10 12.07
C VAL A 162 2.77 9.04 12.50
N SER A 163 3.97 8.77 11.97
CA SER A 163 5.13 9.63 12.14
C SER A 163 5.14 10.71 11.08
N VAL A 164 5.64 11.90 11.43
CA VAL A 164 6.04 12.91 10.43
C VAL A 164 7.05 12.23 9.51
N PRO A 165 6.74 12.04 8.22
CA PRO A 165 7.64 11.30 7.36
C PRO A 165 8.93 12.09 7.18
N GLN A 166 10.08 11.42 7.30
CA GLN A 166 11.34 12.06 6.93
C GLN A 166 11.32 12.34 5.43
N PHE A 167 11.38 13.62 5.06
CA PHE A 167 11.34 14.03 3.68
C PHE A 167 12.58 13.57 2.93
N GLU A 168 12.37 13.19 1.68
CA GLU A 168 13.47 13.15 0.73
C GLU A 168 13.73 14.59 0.27
N GLY A 169 15.00 14.99 0.20
CA GLY A 169 15.35 16.35 -0.21
C GLY A 169 14.79 16.72 -1.59
N CYS A 170 14.57 18.01 -1.81
CA CYS A 170 14.12 18.54 -3.10
C CYS A 170 15.30 18.61 -4.07
N GLY A 171 15.37 17.67 -5.02
CA GLY A 171 16.42 17.59 -6.06
C GLY A 171 17.13 16.24 -6.15
#